data_AF-A0A846DTZ3-F1
#
_entry.id   AF-A0A846DTZ3-F1
#
_cell.length_a   1.000
_cell.length_b   1.000
_cell.length_c   1.000
_cell.angle_alpha   90.00
_cell.angle_beta   90.00
_cell.angle_gamma   90.00
#
_symmetry.space_group_name_H-M   'P 1'
#
loop_
_entity.id
_entity.type
_entity.pdbx_description
1 polymer ?
#
loop_
_entity_poly.entity_id
_entity_poly.type
_entity_poly.pdbx_seq_one_letter_code
_entity_poly.pdbx_strand_id
1 'polypeptide(L)' 'MAVGTNGNDTFFGTNFTDYYWGLGGNDTIYGLGGNDRMYGGSGNDLMYGGSGHDRMYGGSGHDLMYG' A
#
# COMPACT_ATOMS: atom_id res chain seq x y z
N MET A 1 -7.81 2.37 -8.96
CA MET A 1 -7.98 2.74 -7.54
C MET A 1 -8.62 1.56 -6.84
N ALA A 2 -7.96 0.99 -5.85
CA ALA A 2 -8.50 -0.05 -4.99
C ALA A 2 -8.57 0.46 -3.54
N VAL A 3 -9.63 0.08 -2.83
CA VAL A 3 -9.92 0.54 -1.47
C VAL A 3 -10.22 -0.69 -0.62
N GLY A 4 -9.63 -0.74 0.58
CA GLY A 4 -9.80 -1.81 1.55
C GLY A 4 -10.99 -1.60 2.47
N THR A 5 -10.88 -2.20 3.64
CA THR A 5 -11.90 -2.29 4.68
C THR A 5 -11.29 -1.88 6.03
N ASN A 6 -11.99 -2.12 7.15
CA ASN A 6 -11.38 -1.96 8.47
C ASN A 6 -10.66 -3.23 8.97
N GLY A 7 -10.53 -4.24 8.11
CA GLY A 7 -9.82 -5.48 8.40
C GLY A 7 -8.58 -5.62 7.53
N ASN A 8 -7.76 -6.61 7.84
CA ASN A 8 -6.51 -6.85 7.12
C ASN A 8 -6.77 -7.22 5.66
N ASP A 9 -6.31 -6.38 4.74
CA ASP A 9 -6.47 -6.55 3.31
C ASP A 9 -5.14 -6.88 2.61
N THR A 10 -5.23 -7.43 1.40
CA THR A 10 -4.07 -7.67 0.54
C THR A 10 -4.33 -7.12 -0.85
N PHE A 11 -3.44 -6.23 -1.29
CA PHE A 11 -3.50 -5.58 -2.60
C PHE A 11 -2.32 -5.99 -3.46
N PHE A 12 -2.61 -6.25 -4.75
CA PHE A 12 -1.61 -6.50 -5.77
C PHE A 12 -1.75 -5.48 -6.90
N GLY A 13 -0.62 -4.84 -7.17
CA GLY A 13 -0.33 -3.88 -8.22
C GLY A 13 -0.32 -4.49 -9.62
N THR A 14 -0.03 -3.61 -10.56
CA THR A 14 0.21 -3.94 -11.96
C THR A 14 1.59 -3.42 -12.38
N ASN A 15 1.88 -3.36 -13.68
CA ASN A 15 3.08 -2.68 -14.19
C ASN A 15 2.81 -1.20 -14.54
N PHE A 16 1.68 -0.65 -14.11
CA PHE A 16 1.26 0.72 -14.35
C PHE A 16 1.04 1.44 -13.03
N THR A 17 0.93 2.77 -13.08
CA THR A 17 0.58 3.58 -11.90
C THR A 17 -0.75 3.14 -11.30
N ASP A 18 -0.67 2.67 -10.06
CA ASP A 18 -1.79 2.25 -9.23
C ASP A 18 -2.04 3.20 -8.05
N TYR A 19 -3.25 3.10 -7.50
CA TYR A 19 -3.72 3.91 -6.37
C TYR A 19 -4.41 3.01 -5.35
N TYR A 20 -3.86 2.95 -4.13
CA TYR A 20 -4.31 2.08 -3.05
C TYR A 20 -4.62 2.85 -1.78
N TRP A 21 -5.68 2.43 -1.08
CA TRP A 21 -6.04 2.90 0.26
C TRP A 21 -6.52 1.72 1.11
N GLY A 22 -5.72 1.28 2.08
CA GLY A 22 -6.00 0.13 2.95
C GLY A 22 -7.11 0.38 3.99
N LEU A 23 -7.16 1.60 4.52
CA LEU A 23 -8.10 2.10 5.55
C LEU A 23 -7.71 1.63 6.96
N GLY A 24 -8.16 0.47 7.42
CA GLY A 24 -7.85 -0.01 8.76
C GLY A 24 -7.57 -1.49 8.78
N GLY A 25 -6.73 -1.95 9.71
CA GLY A 25 -6.22 -3.31 9.71
C GLY A 25 -4.72 -3.31 9.42
N ASN A 26 -4.10 -4.48 9.55
CA ASN A 26 -2.70 -4.67 9.17
C ASN A 26 -2.68 -5.14 7.72
N ASP A 27 -2.46 -4.20 6.80
CA ASP A 27 -2.61 -4.45 5.37
C ASP A 27 -1.28 -4.88 4.74
N THR A 28 -1.38 -5.58 3.61
CA THR A 28 -0.23 -5.87 2.75
C THR A 28 -0.47 -5.31 1.34
N ILE A 29 0.39 -4.40 0.90
CA ILE A 29 0.25 -3.71 -0.39
C ILE A 29 1.50 -3.96 -1.24
N TYR A 30 1.33 -4.53 -2.43
CA TYR A 30 2.38 -4.70 -3.42
C TYR A 30 2.11 -3.79 -4.62
N GLY A 31 2.90 -2.74 -4.87
CA GLY A 31 2.79 -1.84 -6.02
C GLY A 31 3.28 -2.44 -7.35
N LEU A 32 4.27 -3.33 -7.27
CA LEU A 32 4.93 -4.00 -8.41
C LEU A 32 5.71 -3.04 -9.33
N GLY A 33 5.08 -2.44 -10.33
CA GLY A 33 5.78 -1.56 -11.26
C GLY A 33 4.93 -0.38 -11.67
N GLY A 34 5.55 0.78 -11.84
CA GLY A 34 4.81 2.01 -12.10
C GLY A 34 5.27 3.11 -11.17
N ASN A 35 4.51 4.21 -11.12
CA ASN A 35 4.74 5.25 -10.11
C ASN A 35 3.49 5.29 -9.24
N ASP A 36 3.49 4.54 -8.15
CA ASP A 36 2.29 4.23 -7.41
C ASP A 36 2.00 5.23 -6.29
N ARG A 37 0.74 5.26 -5.86
CA ARG A 37 0.32 5.95 -4.64
C ARG A 37 -0.37 4.96 -3.72
N MET A 38 0.27 4.68 -2.60
CA MET A 38 -0.19 3.70 -1.64
C MET A 38 -0.40 4.36 -0.28
N TYR A 39 -1.57 4.14 0.31
CA TYR A 39 -1.91 4.55 1.66
C TYR A 39 -2.31 3.31 2.46
N GLY A 40 -1.57 2.98 3.53
CA GLY A 40 -1.88 1.87 4.44
C GLY A 40 -3.12 2.19 5.25
N GLY A 41 -3.04 3.19 6.12
CA GLY A 41 -4.15 3.66 6.91
C GLY A 41 -3.86 3.50 8.39
N SER A 42 -4.69 2.77 9.13
CA SER A 42 -4.45 2.47 10.54
C SER A 42 -4.17 1.00 10.77
N GLY A 43 -3.08 0.69 11.45
CA GLY A 43 -2.62 -0.67 11.71
C GLY A 43 -1.13 -0.77 11.43
N ASN A 44 -0.57 -1.97 11.55
CA ASN A 44 0.83 -2.20 11.23
C ASN A 44 0.91 -2.73 9.79
N ASP A 45 1.18 -1.84 8.85
CA ASP A 45 1.10 -2.16 7.42
C ASP A 45 2.43 -2.62 6.84
N LEU A 46 2.35 -3.48 5.82
CA LEU A 46 3.48 -3.94 5.02
C LEU A 46 3.31 -3.48 3.57
N MET A 47 4.20 -2.62 3.10
CA MET A 47 4.10 -2.00 1.77
C MET A 47 5.37 -2.24 0.96
N TYR A 48 5.20 -2.66 -0.29
CA TYR A 48 6.26 -2.84 -1.27
C TYR A 48 5.98 -1.94 -2.48
N GLY A 49 6.79 -0.90 -2.70
CA GLY A 49 6.75 -0.02 -3.87
C GLY A 49 7.03 -0.79 -5.14
N GLY A 50 8.21 -1.40 -5.20
CA GLY A 50 8.62 -2.18 -6.35
C GLY A 50 9.43 -1.29 -7.29
N SER A 51 9.12 -1.33 -8.58
CA SER A 51 9.88 -0.57 -9.58
C SER A 51 9.21 0.75 -9.93
N GLY A 52 9.95 1.84 -9.76
CA GLY A 52 9.57 3.18 -10.20
C GLY A 52 9.59 4.19 -9.05
N HIS A 53 8.85 5.28 -9.20
CA HIS A 53 8.84 6.39 -8.24
C HIS A 53 7.54 6.40 -7.44
N ASP A 54 7.54 5.60 -6.39
CA ASP A 54 6.34 5.37 -5.57
C ASP A 54 6.19 6.40 -4.45
N ARG A 55 4.95 6.63 -4.06
CA ARG A 55 4.59 7.40 -2.87
C ARG A 55 3.83 6.50 -1.92
N MET A 56 4.52 6.11 -0.85
CA MET A 56 3.94 5.29 0.21
C MET A 56 3.70 6.13 1.46
N TYR A 57 2.52 5.96 2.04
CA TYR A 57 2.14 6.52 3.34
C TYR A 57 1.57 5.39 4.18
N GLY A 58 2.28 4.99 5.22
CA GLY A 58 1.81 3.95 6.16
C GLY A 58 0.61 4.40 6.96
N GLY A 59 0.67 5.63 7.49
CA GLY A 59 -0.40 6.18 8.31
C GLY A 59 -0.09 5.98 9.79
N SER A 60 -1.04 5.45 10.56
CA SER A 60 -0.87 5.25 12.00
C SER A 60 -0.54 3.79 12.31
N GLY A 61 0.56 3.55 13.01
CA GLY A 61 0.99 2.24 13.46
C GLY A 61 2.48 2.04 13.23
N HIS A 62 2.94 0.79 13.33
CA HIS A 62 4.31 0.40 13.04
C HIS A 62 4.40 -0.20 11.65
N ASP A 63 4.68 0.65 10.67
CA ASP A 63 4.67 0.28 9.27
C ASP A 63 6.05 -0.12 8.77
N LEU A 64 6.07 -1.04 7.81
CA LEU A 64 7.27 -1.45 7.10
C LEU A 64 7.10 -1.18 5.61
N MET A 65 7.95 -0.30 5.08
CA MET A 65 7.88 0.13 3.68
C MET A 65 9.20 -0.19 2.97
N TYR A 66 9.08 -0.92 1.86
CA TYR A 66 10.18 -1.19 0.94
C TYR A 66 9.96 -0.40 -0.32
N GLY A 67 10.84 0.57 -0.58
CA GLY A 67 10.85 1.36 -1.83
C GLY A 67 11.22 0.50 -3.01
#